data_AF-A0A6L3X773-F1
#
_entry.id   AF-A0A6L3X773-F1
#
_cell.length_a   1.000
_cell.length_b   1.000
_cell.length_c   1.000
_cell.angle_alpha   90.00
_cell.angle_beta   90.00
_cell.angle_gamma   90.00
#
_symmetry.space_group_name_H-M   'P 1'
#
loop_
_entity.id
_entity.type
_entity.pdbx_description
1 polymer ?
#
loop_
_entity_poly.entity_id
_entity_poly.type
_entity_poly.pdbx_seq_one_letter_code
_entity_poly.pdbx_strand_id
1 'polypeptide(L)' 'MLKNVLPLLALVALPVFAKPVLTVYTYDSFSADWGPGPVVKKAFEADCNCELKFVALEDGVSLLNRLRMEGKNSKADVV' A
#
# COMPACT_ATOMS: atom_id res chain seq x y z
N MET A 1 33.95 -27.89 -20.28
CA MET A 1 33.59 -27.60 -18.87
C MET A 1 32.39 -26.65 -18.72
N LEU A 2 31.76 -26.21 -19.83
CA LEU A 2 30.65 -25.25 -19.85
C LEU A 2 29.24 -25.89 -19.74
N LYS A 3 29.16 -27.18 -19.42
CA LYS A 3 27.89 -27.95 -19.42
C LYS A 3 27.24 -28.06 -18.03
N ASN A 4 27.97 -27.76 -16.96
CA ASN A 4 27.49 -27.88 -15.57
C ASN A 4 27.02 -26.54 -14.97
N VAL A 5 27.11 -25.43 -15.71
CA VAL A 5 26.71 -24.10 -15.22
C VAL A 5 25.24 -23.78 -15.52
N LEU A 6 24.60 -24.59 -16.39
CA LEU A 6 23.22 -24.39 -16.82
C LEU A 6 22.13 -24.58 -15.73
N PRO A 7 22.27 -25.41 -14.68
CA PRO A 7 21.18 -25.60 -13.72
C PRO A 7 21.15 -24.50 -12.63
N LEU A 8 22.19 -23.68 -12.51
CA LEU A 8 22.28 -22.66 -11.46
C LEU A 8 21.59 -21.34 -11.86
N LEU A 9 21.36 -21.10 -13.14
CA LEU A 9 20.72 -19.87 -13.64
C LEU A 9 19.18 -19.90 -13.58
N ALA A 10 18.58 -21.05 -13.25
CA ALA A 10 17.13 -21.24 -13.24
C ALA A 10 16.44 -20.75 -11.95
N LEU A 11 17.18 -20.32 -10.91
CA LEU A 11 16.61 -19.97 -9.60
C LEU A 11 16.24 -18.48 -9.43
N VAL A 12 16.48 -17.62 -10.42
CA VAL A 12 16.33 -16.15 -10.28
C VAL A 12 15.00 -15.62 -10.86
N ALA A 13 14.17 -16.48 -11.46
CA ALA A 13 12.95 -16.06 -12.15
C ALA A 13 11.66 -16.27 -11.33
N LEU A 14 11.72 -16.19 -10.00
CA LEU A 14 10.49 -16.08 -9.22
C LEU A 14 9.94 -14.66 -9.41
N PRO A 15 8.72 -14.48 -9.95
CA PRO A 15 8.09 -13.18 -9.90
C PRO A 15 7.91 -12.84 -8.42
N VAL A 16 8.59 -11.79 -7.98
CA VAL A 16 8.34 -11.21 -6.66
C VAL A 16 6.89 -10.72 -6.71
N PHE A 17 5.96 -11.52 -6.17
CA PHE A 17 4.57 -11.13 -5.93
C PHE A 17 4.51 -10.11 -4.77
N ALA A 18 5.25 -9.01 -4.89
CA ALA A 18 5.06 -7.87 -4.02
C ALA A 18 3.71 -7.25 -4.42
N LYS A 19 2.71 -7.43 -3.56
CA LYS A 19 1.42 -6.79 -3.75
C LYS A 19 1.63 -5.27 -3.77
N PRO A 20 1.05 -4.55 -4.73
CA PRO A 20 1.15 -3.09 -4.73
C PRO A 20 0.47 -2.57 -3.46
N VAL A 21 1.18 -1.75 -2.70
CA VAL A 21 0.65 -1.14 -1.47
C VAL A 21 0.05 0.21 -1.84
N LEU A 22 -1.26 0.35 -1.69
CA LEU A 22 -1.97 1.63 -1.89
C LEU A 22 -2.11 2.33 -0.54
N THR A 23 -1.45 3.46 -0.37
CA THR A 23 -1.48 4.24 0.86
C THR A 23 -2.55 5.33 0.78
N VAL A 24 -3.58 5.19 1.60
CA VAL A 24 -4.72 6.12 1.66
C VAL A 24 -4.64 6.91 2.95
N TYR A 25 -4.55 8.23 2.85
CA TYR A 25 -4.62 9.13 4.00
C TYR A 25 -6.09 9.41 4.30
N THR A 26 -6.48 9.26 5.55
CA THR A 26 -7.86 9.49 5.97
C THR A 26 -7.89 9.97 7.41
N TYR A 27 -9.04 10.47 7.84
CA TYR A 27 -9.26 10.85 9.23
C TYR A 27 -9.49 9.62 10.14
N ASP A 28 -9.27 9.80 11.44
CA ASP A 28 -9.29 8.75 12.46
C ASP A 28 -10.56 7.89 12.46
N SER A 29 -11.73 8.51 12.41
CA SER A 29 -13.04 7.84 12.54
C SER A 29 -13.36 6.94 11.34
N PHE A 30 -12.76 7.18 10.17
CA PHE A 30 -12.90 6.28 9.03
C PHE A 30 -12.05 5.00 9.21
N SER A 31 -10.82 5.16 9.67
CA SER A 31 -9.83 4.07 9.76
C SER A 31 -9.87 3.29 11.08
N ALA A 32 -10.66 3.74 12.05
CA ALA A 32 -10.89 3.05 13.30
C ALA A 32 -11.43 1.62 13.08
N ASP A 33 -11.17 0.73 14.04
CA ASP A 33 -11.64 -0.67 13.99
C ASP A 33 -13.17 -0.80 13.96
N TRP A 34 -13.86 0.20 14.52
CA TRP A 34 -15.33 0.33 14.48
C TRP A 34 -15.84 1.12 13.26
N GLY A 35 -14.93 1.70 12.48
CA GLY A 35 -15.24 2.49 11.29
C GLY A 35 -15.45 1.63 10.04
N PRO A 36 -15.73 2.27 8.89
CA PRO A 36 -15.87 1.58 7.61
C PRO A 36 -14.54 1.04 7.05
N GLY A 37 -13.39 1.57 7.50
CA GLY A 37 -12.06 1.25 6.99
C GLY A 37 -11.74 -0.24 6.92
N PRO A 38 -11.91 -1.03 7.99
CA PRO A 38 -11.62 -2.48 7.96
C PRO A 38 -12.48 -3.26 6.96
N VAL A 39 -13.74 -2.87 6.76
CA VAL A 39 -14.66 -3.53 5.83
C VAL A 39 -14.27 -3.20 4.39
N VAL A 40 -14.01 -1.92 4.11
CA VAL A 40 -13.55 -1.44 2.79
C VAL A 40 -12.21 -2.08 2.43
N LYS A 41 -11.27 -2.15 3.38
CA LYS A 41 -9.98 -2.83 3.21
C LYS A 41 -10.17 -4.26 2.72
N LYS A 42 -10.93 -5.07 3.45
CA LYS A 42 -11.15 -6.48 3.08
C LYS A 42 -11.81 -6.64 1.72
N ALA A 43 -12.82 -5.83 1.41
CA ALA A 43 -13.52 -5.89 0.14
C ALA A 43 -12.61 -5.48 -1.03
N PHE A 44 -11.82 -4.42 -0.85
CA PHE A 44 -10.92 -3.91 -1.89
C PHE A 44 -9.73 -4.84 -2.12
N GLU A 45 -9.09 -5.35 -1.06
CA GLU A 45 -7.99 -6.31 -1.17
C GLU A 45 -8.41 -7.63 -1.82
N ALA A 46 -9.68 -8.02 -1.68
CA ALA A 46 -10.25 -9.19 -2.36
C ALA A 46 -10.41 -8.98 -3.88
N ASP A 47 -10.66 -7.75 -4.33
CA ASP A 47 -10.85 -7.41 -5.74
C ASP A 47 -9.52 -7.12 -6.45
N CYS A 48 -8.67 -6.27 -5.87
CA CYS A 48 -7.43 -5.81 -6.50
C CYS A 48 -6.24 -6.78 -6.30
N ASN A 49 -6.34 -7.74 -5.37
CA ASN A 49 -5.20 -8.54 -4.87
C ASN A 49 -3.99 -7.67 -4.45
N CYS A 50 -4.26 -6.45 -4.00
CA CYS A 50 -3.31 -5.44 -3.55
C CYS A 50 -3.35 -5.32 -2.02
N GLU A 51 -2.43 -4.55 -1.43
CA GLU A 51 -2.44 -4.26 0.00
C GLU A 51 -2.92 -2.82 0.23
N LEU A 52 -3.98 -2.64 1.02
CA LEU A 52 -4.53 -1.32 1.31
C LEU A 52 -4.02 -0.83 2.66
N LYS A 53 -3.32 0.30 2.67
CA LYS A 53 -2.76 0.90 3.87
C LYS A 53 -3.47 2.21 4.20
N PHE A 54 -4.33 2.17 5.21
CA PHE A 54 -4.92 3.39 5.77
C PHE A 54 -3.95 4.07 6.75
N VAL A 55 -3.74 5.36 6.56
CA VAL A 55 -3.00 6.22 7.50
C VAL A 55 -4.00 7.18 8.12
N ALA A 56 -4.33 6.91 9.38
CA ALA A 56 -5.17 7.76 10.20
C ALA A 56 -4.42 9.06 10.54
N LEU A 57 -4.96 10.19 10.12
CA LEU A 57 -4.55 11.53 10.51
C LEU A 57 -5.64 12.12 11.40
N GLU A 58 -5.26 13.08 12.25
CA GLU A 58 -6.17 13.65 13.27
C GLU A 58 -7.44 14.24 12.64
N ASP A 59 -7.29 15.14 11.67
CA ASP A 59 -8.41 15.81 11.02
C ASP A 59 -8.11 16.12 9.55
N GLY A 60 -9.17 16.44 8.79
CA GLY A 60 -9.04 16.76 7.36
C GLY A 60 -8.16 17.99 7.10
N VAL A 61 -8.09 18.94 8.05
CA VAL A 61 -7.27 20.15 7.93
C VAL A 61 -5.79 19.82 8.14
N SER A 62 -5.44 19.04 9.16
CA SER A 62 -4.06 18.59 9.37
C SER A 62 -3.60 17.63 8.28
N LEU A 63 -4.52 16.84 7.71
CA LEU A 63 -4.23 16.04 6.52
C LEU A 63 -3.81 16.95 5.37
N LEU A 64 -4.62 17.95 5.03
CA LEU A 64 -4.30 18.87 3.94
C LEU A 64 -2.98 19.62 4.19
N ASN A 65 -2.73 20.07 5.42
CA ASN A 65 -1.50 20.74 5.80
C ASN A 65 -0.28 19.81 5.67
N ARG A 66 -0.40 18.56 6.12
CA ARG A 66 0.65 17.55 5.97
C ARG A 66 0.90 17.24 4.50
N LEU A 67 -0.14 17.07 3.69
CA LEU A 67 -0.01 16.87 2.25
C LEU A 67 0.73 18.03 1.59
N ARG A 68 0.42 19.28 1.98
CA ARG A 68 1.14 20.47 1.50
C ARG A 68 2.61 20.49 1.92
N MET A 69 2.93 20.04 3.13
CA MET A 69 4.31 19.96 3.62
C MET A 69 5.10 18.81 2.97
N GLU A 70 4.48 17.65 2.75
CA GLU A 70 5.10 16.51 2.06
C GLU A 70 5.25 16.78 0.55
N GLY A 71 4.33 17.55 -0.05
CA GLY A 71 4.38 17.99 -1.44
C GLY A 71 4.51 16.82 -2.43
N LYS A 72 5.50 16.88 -3.31
CA LYS A 72 5.77 15.83 -4.30
C LYS A 72 6.34 14.54 -3.72
N ASN A 73 6.79 14.57 -2.46
CA ASN A 73 7.32 13.42 -1.75
C ASN A 73 6.29 12.79 -0.81
N SER A 74 5.00 13.14 -0.96
CA SER A 74 3.95 12.50 -0.17
C SER A 74 3.88 11.03 -0.50
N LYS A 75 3.70 10.25 0.57
CA LYS A 75 3.50 8.80 0.48
C LYS A 75 2.03 8.45 0.28
N ALA A 76 1.13 9.44 0.23
CA ALA A 76 -0.28 9.23 -0.01
C ALA A 76 -0.53 9.08 -1.52
N ASP A 77 -1.13 7.96 -1.89
CA ASP A 77 -1.65 7.76 -3.24
C ASP A 77 -3.06 8.33 -3.37
N VAL A 78 -3.82 8.35 -2.26
CA VAL A 78 -5.22 8.84 -2.18
C VAL A 78 -5.43 9.62 -0.88
N VAL A 79 -6.29 10.65 -0.94
CA VAL A 79 -6.75 11.51 0.18
C VAL A 79 -8.28 11.55 0.18
#